data_AF-A0A1U7M6R2-F1
#
_entry.id   AF-A0A1U7M6R2-F1
#
_cell.length_a   1.000
_cell.length_b   1.000
_cell.length_c   1.000
_cell.angle_alpha   90.00
_cell.angle_beta   90.00
_cell.angle_gamma   90.00
#
_symmetry.space_group_name_H-M   'P 1'
#
loop_
_entity.id
_entity.type
_entity.pdbx_description
1 polymer ?
#
loop_
_entity_poly.entity_id
_entity_poly.type
_entity_poly.pdbx_seq_one_letter_code
_entity_poly.pdbx_strand_id
1 'polypeptide(L)' 'MKYRIIQIIPNNKDIYSCYQENNGGITSLEIICFALIEWEDGEREVKPMDITTDGVIGFLDESVNFLNIE' A
#
# COMPACT_ATOMS: atom_id res chain seq x y z
N MET A 1 -11.30 -4.35 11.76
CA MET A 1 -10.78 -3.42 12.80
C MET A 1 -10.70 -2.04 12.19
N LYS A 2 -10.94 -0.97 12.96
CA LYS A 2 -10.81 0.40 12.45
C LYS A 2 -9.43 0.95 12.80
N TYR A 3 -8.91 1.80 11.94
CA TYR A 3 -7.70 2.57 12.16
C TYR A 3 -7.94 4.03 11.76
N ARG A 4 -7.03 4.90 12.17
CA ARG A 4 -6.94 6.28 11.66
C ARG A 4 -5.56 6.55 11.09
N ILE A 5 -5.50 7.32 10.01
CA ILE A 5 -4.23 7.84 9.48
C ILE A 5 -3.81 9.03 10.34
N ILE A 6 -2.61 8.95 10.92
CA ILE A 6 -2.01 10.05 11.71
C ILE A 6 -1.16 10.95 10.81
N GLN A 7 -0.39 10.35 9.90
CA GLN A 7 0.55 11.07 9.07
C GLN A 7 0.73 10.39 7.72
N ILE A 8 0.82 11.19 6.66
CA ILE A 8 1.32 10.77 5.35
C ILE A 8 2.80 11.13 5.25
N ILE A 9 3.61 10.15 4.86
CA ILE A 9 5.05 10.25 4.66
C ILE A 9 5.29 10.12 3.16
N PRO A 10 5.75 11.18 2.47
CA PRO A 10 5.99 11.13 1.04
C PRO A 10 7.09 10.11 0.71
N ASN A 11 6.88 9.32 -0.34
CA ASN A 11 7.93 8.51 -0.93
C ASN A 11 8.67 9.33 -2.00
N ASN A 12 10.00 9.26 -2.01
CA ASN A 12 10.85 9.93 -3.00
C ASN A 12 11.81 8.95 -3.71
N LYS A 13 11.45 7.66 -3.65
CA LYS A 13 12.18 6.55 -4.24
C LYS A 13 11.26 5.81 -5.20
N ASP A 14 11.84 5.26 -6.26
CA ASP A 14 11.14 4.37 -7.18
C ASP A 14 10.95 3.02 -6.47
N ILE A 15 9.83 2.89 -5.74
CA ILE A 15 9.46 1.68 -5.00
C ILE A 15 8.10 1.25 -5.54
N TYR A 16 7.95 -0.05 -5.79
CA TYR A 16 6.75 -0.61 -6.41
C TYR A 16 6.16 -1.73 -5.57
N SER A 17 4.84 -1.84 -5.57
CA SER A 17 4.09 -3.00 -5.11
C SER A 17 3.86 -3.95 -6.29
N CYS A 18 4.01 -5.25 -6.06
CA CYS A 18 3.84 -6.27 -7.09
C CYS A 18 2.61 -7.13 -6.79
N TYR A 19 1.83 -7.41 -7.83
CA TYR A 19 0.56 -8.14 -7.76
C TYR A 19 0.50 -9.26 -8.77
N GLN A 20 -0.01 -10.41 -8.34
CA GLN A 20 -0.28 -11.56 -9.21
C GLN A 20 -1.55 -11.32 -10.05
N GLU A 21 -1.44 -11.44 -11.36
CA GLU A 21 -2.58 -11.43 -12.27
C GLU A 21 -3.17 -12.84 -12.46
N ASN A 22 -4.45 -12.88 -12.85
CA ASN A 22 -5.18 -14.13 -13.12
C ASN A 22 -4.56 -14.96 -14.26
N ASN A 23 -3.81 -14.33 -15.17
CA ASN A 23 -3.13 -14.98 -16.30
C ASN A 23 -1.72 -15.52 -15.93
N GLY A 24 -1.29 -15.40 -14.66
CA GLY A 24 0.06 -15.75 -14.21
C GLY A 24 1.09 -14.64 -14.35
N GLY A 25 0.73 -13.49 -14.93
CA GLY A 25 1.58 -12.29 -15.04
C GLY A 25 1.71 -11.54 -13.71
N ILE A 26 2.60 -10.55 -13.71
CA ILE A 26 2.83 -9.65 -12.58
C ILE A 26 2.58 -8.21 -13.05
N THR A 27 1.73 -7.50 -12.32
CA THR A 27 1.55 -6.05 -12.45
C THR A 27 2.29 -5.37 -11.29
N SER A 28 2.98 -4.28 -11.60
CA SER A 28 3.64 -3.42 -10.60
C SER A 28 2.95 -2.06 -10.54
N LEU A 29 2.65 -1.57 -9.33
CA LEU A 29 2.10 -0.24 -9.08
C LEU A 29 3.09 0.57 -8.25
N GLU A 30 3.17 1.89 -8.49
CA GLU A 30 4.09 2.76 -7.77
C GLU A 30 3.57 3.00 -6.34
N ILE A 31 4.45 2.83 -5.35
CA ILE A 31 4.19 3.23 -3.97
C ILE A 31 4.43 4.73 -3.86
N ILE A 32 3.35 5.50 -3.74
CA ILE A 32 3.41 6.97 -3.75
C ILE A 32 3.68 7.56 -2.37
N CYS A 33 3.35 6.84 -1.30
CA CYS A 33 3.56 7.28 0.08
C CYS A 33 3.52 6.12 1.07
N PHE A 34 3.85 6.44 2.32
CA PHE A 34 3.60 5.60 3.48
C PHE A 34 2.66 6.33 4.44
N ALA A 35 1.76 5.62 5.10
CA ALA A 35 0.92 6.17 6.15
C ALA A 35 1.32 5.61 7.51
N LEU A 36 1.56 6.49 8.49
CA LEU A 36 1.54 6.10 9.90
C LEU A 36 0.08 6.01 10.33
N ILE A 37 -0.36 4.81 10.72
CA ILE A 37 -1.71 4.57 11.23
C ILE A 37 -1.68 4.26 12.72
N GLU A 38 -2.84 4.41 13.37
CA GLU A 38 -3.07 3.95 14.73
C GLU A 38 -4.37 3.17 14.81
N TRP A 39 -4.26 1.97 15.38
CA TRP A 39 -5.34 1.04 15.64
C TRP A 39 -6.15 1.47 16.88
N GLU A 40 -7.35 0.91 17.04
CA GLU A 40 -8.24 1.25 18.17
C GLU A 40 -7.64 0.95 19.55
N ASP A 41 -6.69 0.00 19.65
CA ASP A 41 -5.96 -0.33 20.88
C ASP A 41 -4.75 0.57 21.15
N GLY A 42 -4.47 1.51 20.25
CA GLY A 42 -3.35 2.44 20.33
C GLY A 42 -2.05 1.93 19.71
N GLU A 43 -2.02 0.71 19.14
CA GLU A 43 -0.88 0.23 18.38
C GLU A 43 -0.68 1.07 17.11
N ARG A 44 0.58 1.26 16.70
CA ARG A 44 0.94 2.07 15.55
C ARG A 44 1.82 1.29 14.59
N GLU A 45 1.52 1.43 13.30
CA GLU A 45 2.30 0.84 12.22
C GLU A 45 2.43 1.80 11.04
N VAL A 46 3.47 1.59 10.24
CA VAL A 46 3.66 2.30 8.97
C VAL A 46 3.27 1.35 7.85
N LYS A 47 2.31 1.77 7.03
CA LYS A 47 1.85 1.00 5.88
C LYS A 47 2.17 1.71 4.57
N PRO A 48 2.69 1.01 3.56
CA PRO A 48 2.82 1.56 2.21
C PRO A 48 1.43 1.81 1.59
N MET A 49 1.35 2.75 0.66
CA MET A 49 0.18 2.98 -0.17
C MET A 49 0.61 3.14 -1.63
N ASP A 50 -0.08 2.44 -2.52
CA ASP A 50 0.13 2.56 -3.96
C ASP A 50 -1.06 3.25 -4.64
N ILE A 51 -0.89 3.51 -5.94
CA ILE A 51 -1.92 4.07 -6.79
C ILE A 51 -2.30 3.08 -7.89
N THR A 52 -3.58 2.76 -7.98
CA THR A 52 -4.13 1.91 -9.04
C THR A 52 -4.16 2.65 -10.38
N THR A 53 -4.34 1.91 -11.48
CA THR A 53 -4.39 2.48 -12.83
C THR A 53 -5.58 3.43 -13.06
N ASP A 54 -6.64 3.33 -12.26
CA ASP A 54 -7.78 4.25 -12.23
C ASP A 54 -7.62 5.41 -11.22
N GLY A 55 -6.45 5.52 -10.56
CA GLY A 55 -6.08 6.63 -9.69
C GLY A 55 -6.56 6.52 -8.24
N VAL A 56 -6.99 5.33 -7.81
CA VAL A 56 -7.37 5.07 -6.41
C VAL A 56 -6.11 4.80 -5.59
N ILE A 57 -6.05 5.39 -4.40
CA ILE A 57 -4.92 5.25 -3.47
C ILE A 57 -5.39 4.41 -2.29
N GLY A 58 -4.65 3.34 -1.97
CA GLY A 58 -5.05 2.38 -0.94
C GLY A 58 -3.87 1.66 -0.30
N PHE A 59 -4.16 0.84 0.72
CA PHE A 59 -3.15 -0.01 1.36
C PHE A 59 -2.96 -1.33 0.60
N LEU A 60 -1.72 -1.79 0.53
CA LEU A 60 -1.33 -2.97 -0.26
C LEU A 60 -1.95 -4.27 0.27
N ASP A 61 -2.06 -4.41 1.60
CA ASP A 61 -2.55 -5.62 2.28
C ASP A 61 -4.06 -5.82 2.19
N GLU A 62 -4.80 -4.83 1.69
CA GLU A 62 -6.22 -4.95 1.36
C GLU A 62 -6.43 -5.66 -0.01
N SER A 63 -5.36 -5.87 -0.77
CA SER A 63 -5.39 -6.51 -2.09
C SER A 63 -5.07 -8.01 -2.03
N VAL A 64 -6.01 -8.84 -2.50
CA VAL A 64 -5.96 -10.32 -2.42
C VAL A 64 -4.78 -10.94 -3.19
N ASN A 65 -4.18 -10.20 -4.11
CA ASN A 65 -3.14 -10.69 -5.02
C ASN A 65 -1.75 -10.06 -4.76
N PHE A 66 -1.56 -9.40 -3.62
CA PHE A 66 -0.27 -8.81 -3.26
C PHE A 66 0.82 -9.88 -3.12
N LEU A 67 2.00 -9.62 -3.69
CA LEU A 67 3.16 -10.50 -3.62
C LEU A 67 4.26 -9.92 -2.74
N ASN A 68 4.80 -8.77 -3.11
CA ASN A 68 5.98 -8.16 -2.49
C ASN A 68 6.10 -6.67 -2.85
N ILE A 69 7.07 -6.01 -2.22
CA ILE A 69 7.53 -4.65 -2.52
C ILE A 69 8.94 -4.75 -3.11
N GLU A 70 9.23 -3.93 -4.12
CA GLU A 70 10.50 -3.88 -4.87
C GLU A 70 11.06 -2.45 -4.94
#